data_AF-A0A6P4FH79-F1
#
_entry.id   AF-A0A6P4FH79-F1
#
_cell.length_a   1.000
_cell.length_b   1.000
_cell.length_c   1.000
_cell.angle_alpha   90.00
_cell.angle_beta   90.00
_cell.angle_gamma   90.00
#
_symmetry.space_group_name_H-M   'P 1'
#
loop_
_entity.id
_entity.type
_entity.pdbx_description
1 polymer ?
#
loop_
_entity_poly.entity_id
_entity_poly.type
_entity_poly.pdbx_seq_one_letter_code
_entity_poly.pdbx_strand_id
1 'polypeptide(L)'
;MKQLLLLSVLAVSCLLVVGFKRRTKNSNCLVMNKYANERHCRRPRRIYFVFHRVIFDCIQVTSRCHHPYKRNEFATLQKCRDGCAYHMKIPKPPVPGSSTAAPVEEVTETLAPEVERSVPHKTPA
;
A
#
# COMPACT_ATOMS: atom_id res chain seq x y z
N MET A 1 23.97 25.16 -33.92
CA MET A 1 22.71 24.38 -33.83
C MET A 1 22.92 22.90 -33.50
N LYS A 2 23.87 22.18 -34.15
CA LYS A 2 24.14 20.75 -33.84
C LYS A 2 24.54 20.46 -32.38
N GLN A 3 25.34 21.34 -31.77
CA GLN A 3 25.78 21.23 -30.36
C GLN A 3 24.58 21.26 -29.38
N LEU A 4 23.63 22.18 -29.60
CA LEU A 4 22.41 22.30 -28.78
C LEU A 4 21.50 21.07 -28.91
N LEU A 5 21.41 20.49 -30.11
CA LEU A 5 20.67 19.24 -30.34
C LEU A 5 21.29 18.04 -29.62
N LEU A 6 22.63 17.92 -29.63
CA LEU A 6 23.31 16.85 -28.89
C LEU A 6 23.10 16.99 -27.38
N LEU A 7 23.22 18.20 -26.84
CA LEU A 7 23.00 18.46 -25.43
C LEU A 7 21.55 18.19 -25.00
N SER A 8 20.56 18.56 -25.82
CA SER A 8 19.16 18.30 -25.50
C SER A 8 18.83 16.80 -25.53
N VAL A 9 19.31 16.07 -26.53
CA VAL A 9 19.15 14.61 -26.60
C VAL A 9 19.80 13.93 -25.39
N LEU A 10 20.99 14.37 -24.98
CA LEU A 10 21.70 13.83 -23.83
C LEU A 10 21.00 14.15 -22.51
N ALA A 11 20.46 15.37 -22.36
CA ALA A 11 19.67 15.74 -21.19
C ALA A 11 18.39 14.89 -21.09
N VAL A 12 17.65 14.73 -22.19
CA VAL A 12 16.43 13.92 -22.23
C VAL A 12 16.74 12.45 -21.94
N SER A 13 17.80 11.89 -22.52
CA SER A 13 18.18 10.49 -22.27
C SER A 13 18.57 10.26 -20.80
N CYS A 14 19.33 11.18 -20.19
CA CYS A 14 19.63 11.14 -18.75
C CYS A 14 18.36 11.19 -17.89
N LEU A 15 17.41 12.08 -18.20
CA LEU A 15 16.15 12.19 -17.47
C LEU A 15 15.32 10.91 -17.58
N LEU A 16 15.27 10.30 -18.77
CA LEU A 16 14.58 9.04 -18.99
C LEU A 16 15.19 7.90 -18.17
N VAL A 17 16.52 7.72 -18.20
CA VAL A 17 17.21 6.67 -17.44
C VAL A 17 16.99 6.82 -15.93
N VAL A 18 17.07 8.05 -15.42
CA VAL A 18 16.79 8.34 -13.99
C VAL A 18 15.33 8.03 -13.65
N GLY A 19 14.39 8.38 -14.54
CA GLY A 19 12.96 8.08 -14.37
C GLY A 19 12.67 6.58 -14.33
N PHE A 20 13.28 5.80 -15.24
CA PHE A 20 13.11 4.34 -15.29
C PHE A 20 13.69 3.65 -14.05
N LYS A 21 14.87 4.06 -13.59
CA LYS A 21 15.51 3.47 -12.40
C LYS A 21 14.67 3.65 -11.13
N ARG A 22 13.93 4.77 -11.03
CA ARG A 22 13.02 5.05 -9.90
C ARG A 22 11.81 4.12 -9.86
N ARG A 23 11.38 3.56 -11.01
CA ARG A 23 10.19 2.70 -11.14
C ARG A 23 10.51 1.21 -11.23
N THR A 24 11.58 0.77 -10.57
CA THR A 24 11.95 -0.65 -10.51
C THR A 24 11.00 -1.42 -9.57
N LYS A 25 10.82 -2.73 -9.80
CA LYS A 25 9.94 -3.57 -8.97
C LYS A 25 10.49 -3.63 -7.55
N ASN A 26 9.83 -2.95 -6.62
CA ASN A 26 10.22 -2.89 -5.22
C ASN A 26 9.12 -3.48 -4.35
N SER A 27 9.36 -4.68 -3.82
CA SER A 27 8.43 -5.37 -2.93
C SER A 27 8.40 -4.79 -1.51
N ASN A 28 9.30 -3.86 -1.17
CA ASN A 28 9.31 -3.23 0.16
C ASN A 28 7.99 -2.49 0.47
N CYS A 29 7.28 -2.02 -0.56
CA CYS A 29 5.96 -1.40 -0.46
C CYS A 29 4.88 -2.34 0.09
N LEU A 30 5.07 -3.65 -0.03
CA LEU A 30 4.12 -4.67 0.41
C LEU A 30 4.42 -5.20 1.81
N VAL A 31 5.54 -4.79 2.41
CA VAL A 31 5.98 -5.28 3.72
C VAL A 31 5.09 -4.66 4.80
N MET A 32 4.33 -5.56 5.44
CA MET A 32 3.58 -5.43 6.70
C MET A 32 3.18 -4.00 7.08
N ASN A 33 1.91 -3.65 6.89
CA ASN A 33 1.36 -2.36 7.30
C ASN A 33 0.75 -2.39 8.72
N LYS A 34 1.37 -3.17 9.64
CA LYS A 34 0.89 -3.27 11.02
C LYS A 34 1.44 -2.11 11.84
N TYR A 35 0.56 -1.22 12.28
CA TYR A 35 0.93 -0.12 13.18
C TYR A 35 0.88 -0.58 14.63
N ALA A 36 1.91 -0.23 15.40
CA ALA A 36 1.87 -0.39 16.84
C ALA A 36 0.81 0.54 17.44
N ASN A 37 0.21 0.13 18.56
CA ASN A 37 -0.72 0.97 19.29
C ASN A 37 0.01 2.20 19.85
N GLU A 38 -0.47 3.40 19.52
CA GLU A 38 0.15 4.67 19.91
C GLU A 38 0.30 4.87 21.42
N ARG A 39 -0.51 4.18 22.24
CA ARG A 39 -0.48 4.30 23.71
C ARG A 39 0.91 4.02 24.31
N HIS A 40 1.70 3.15 23.69
CA HIS A 40 3.03 2.76 24.18
C HIS A 40 4.16 3.62 23.59
N CYS A 41 3.84 4.55 22.69
CA CYS A 41 4.82 5.28 21.91
C CYS A 41 5.12 6.65 22.54
N ARG A 42 6.33 6.79 23.10
CA ARG A 42 6.79 8.00 23.81
C ARG A 42 7.51 9.03 22.93
N ARG A 43 7.50 8.88 21.61
CA ARG A 43 8.20 9.80 20.68
C ARG A 43 7.25 10.90 20.18
N PRO A 44 7.80 12.05 19.73
CA PRO A 44 7.00 13.08 19.08
C PRO A 44 6.27 12.52 17.86
N ARG A 45 5.13 13.12 17.51
CA ARG A 45 4.41 12.80 16.28
C ARG A 45 5.30 13.11 15.07
N ARG A 46 5.31 12.20 14.12
CA ARG A 46 5.98 12.34 12.82
C ARG A 46 5.00 12.06 11.71
N ILE A 47 5.27 12.65 10.55
CA ILE A 47 4.49 12.51 9.33
C ILE A 47 5.35 11.75 8.32
N TYR A 48 4.78 10.73 7.69
CA TYR A 48 5.42 9.96 6.63
C TYR A 48 4.37 9.42 5.66
N PHE A 49 4.82 8.95 4.50
CA PHE A 49 3.99 8.37 3.47
C PHE A 49 4.24 6.86 3.37
N VAL A 50 3.18 6.09 3.17
CA VAL A 50 3.24 4.63 3.01
C VAL A 50 2.30 4.18 1.90
N PHE A 51 2.59 3.03 1.31
CA PHE A 51 1.71 2.42 0.32
C PHE A 51 0.56 1.66 1.00
N HIS A 52 -0.69 1.99 0.64
CA HIS A 52 -1.89 1.36 1.18
C HIS A 52 -2.46 0.33 0.21
N ARG A 53 -2.35 -0.96 0.57
CA ARG A 53 -2.66 -2.10 -0.32
C ARG A 53 -4.13 -2.18 -0.77
N VAL A 54 -5.07 -1.63 -0.01
CA VAL A 54 -6.51 -1.69 -0.35
C VAL A 54 -6.89 -0.68 -1.42
N ILE A 55 -6.30 0.51 -1.38
CA ILE A 55 -6.62 1.60 -2.32
C ILE A 55 -5.59 1.71 -3.45
N PHE A 56 -4.52 0.90 -3.39
CA PHE A 56 -3.41 0.90 -4.34
C PHE A 56 -2.77 2.29 -4.54
N ASP A 57 -2.73 3.11 -3.49
CA ASP A 57 -2.11 4.45 -3.51
C ASP A 57 -1.31 4.72 -2.23
N CYS A 58 -0.51 5.78 -2.24
CA CYS A 58 0.25 6.26 -1.10
C CYS A 58 -0.57 7.23 -0.26
N ILE A 59 -0.57 6.99 1.06
CA ILE A 59 -1.28 7.81 2.04
C ILE A 59 -0.31 8.47 3.01
N GLN A 60 -0.72 9.60 3.55
CA GLN A 60 -0.04 10.24 4.67
C GLN A 60 -0.46 9.59 5.97
N VAL A 61 0.52 9.17 6.77
CA VAL A 61 0.33 8.58 8.10
C VAL A 61 1.02 9.48 9.11
N THR A 62 0.32 9.74 10.22
CA THR A 62 0.88 10.42 11.37
C THR A 62 0.99 9.41 12.50
N SER A 63 2.18 9.20 13.04
CA SER A 63 2.36 8.30 14.18
C SER A 63 3.34 8.84 15.21
N ARG A 64 3.15 8.48 16.48
CA ARG A 64 4.15 8.64 17.55
C ARG A 64 5.13 7.48 17.66
N CYS A 65 4.91 6.38 16.95
CA CYS A 65 5.72 5.17 17.10
C CYS A 65 7.01 5.22 16.28
N HIS A 66 8.08 4.60 16.80
CA HIS A 66 9.33 4.43 16.05
C HIS A 66 9.07 3.61 14.79
N HIS A 67 9.76 3.94 13.68
CA HIS A 67 9.78 3.22 12.39
C HIS A 67 9.53 1.72 12.54
N PRO A 68 8.29 1.20 12.41
CA PRO A 68 8.07 -0.23 12.38
C PRO A 68 8.74 -0.86 11.16
N TYR A 69 8.79 -0.16 10.01
CA TYR A 69 9.35 -0.69 8.77
C TYR A 69 10.06 0.41 7.97
N LYS A 70 11.37 0.56 8.19
CA LYS A 70 12.23 1.55 7.51
C LYS A 70 12.11 1.57 5.98
N ARG A 71 11.69 0.46 5.36
CA ARG A 71 11.64 0.31 3.90
C ARG A 71 10.29 0.65 3.28
N ASN A 72 9.22 0.80 4.07
CA ASN A 72 7.88 1.17 3.60
C ASN A 72 7.45 2.57 4.11
N GLU A 73 8.39 3.33 4.68
CA GLU A 73 8.16 4.67 5.19
C GLU A 73 8.92 5.67 4.33
N PHE A 74 8.19 6.52 3.63
CA PHE A 74 8.74 7.52 2.72
C PHE A 74 8.57 8.92 3.30
N ALA A 75 9.58 9.77 3.13
CA ALA A 75 9.53 11.15 3.60
C ALA A 75 8.56 12.03 2.79
N THR A 76 8.28 11.68 1.53
CA THR A 76 7.42 12.47 0.64
C THR A 76 6.49 11.57 -0.17
N LEU A 77 5.35 12.13 -0.57
CA LEU A 77 4.38 11.45 -1.43
C LEU A 77 5.02 10.98 -2.73
N GLN A 78 5.85 11.83 -3.36
CA GLN A 78 6.52 11.49 -4.61
C GLN A 78 7.46 10.29 -4.46
N LYS A 79 8.23 10.23 -3.36
CA LYS A 79 9.12 9.08 -3.11
C LYS A 79 8.33 7.78 -2.94
N CYS A 80 7.18 7.84 -2.29
CA CYS A 80 6.28 6.70 -2.14
C CYS A 80 5.72 6.26 -3.50
N ARG A 81 5.23 7.21 -4.32
CA ARG A 81 4.72 6.93 -5.68
C ARG A 81 5.78 6.36 -6.59
N ASP A 82 6.98 6.92 -6.58
CA ASP A 82 8.10 6.43 -7.37
C ASP A 82 8.48 5.00 -6.93
N GLY A 83 8.67 4.79 -5.62
CA GLY A 83 9.09 3.51 -5.05
C GLY A 83 8.05 2.40 -5.18
N CYS A 84 6.76 2.74 -5.24
CA CYS A 84 5.65 1.79 -5.28
C CYS A 84 4.86 1.82 -6.59
N ALA A 85 5.35 2.50 -7.62
CA ALA A 85 4.69 2.67 -8.92
C ALA A 85 4.23 1.34 -9.54
N TYR A 86 4.99 0.27 -9.33
CA TYR A 86 4.65 -1.06 -9.82
C TYR A 86 3.38 -1.63 -9.17
N HIS A 87 3.14 -1.30 -7.90
CA HIS A 87 2.02 -1.80 -7.11
C HIS A 87 0.81 -0.88 -7.10
N MET A 88 0.91 0.35 -7.64
CA MET A 88 -0.20 1.31 -7.73
C MET A 88 -1.24 1.01 -8.82
N LYS A 89 -1.18 -0.18 -9.40
CA LYS A 89 -2.12 -0.60 -10.44
C LYS A 89 -3.22 -1.40 -9.78
N ILE A 90 -4.47 -0.99 -10.00
CA ILE A 90 -5.63 -1.77 -9.63
C ILE A 90 -5.54 -3.12 -10.35
N PRO A 91 -5.49 -4.26 -9.62
CA PRO A 91 -5.52 -5.57 -10.25
C PRO A 91 -6.78 -5.67 -11.10
N LYS A 92 -6.63 -5.98 -12.38
CA LYS A 92 -7.80 -6.32 -13.19
C LYS A 92 -8.39 -7.62 -12.63
N PRO A 93 -9.72 -7.71 -12.45
CA PRO A 93 -10.32 -8.99 -12.08
C PRO A 93 -9.91 -10.05 -13.11
N PRO A 94 -9.64 -11.30 -12.68
CA PRO A 94 -9.34 -12.36 -13.62
C PRO A 94 -10.50 -12.49 -14.61
N VAL A 95 -10.18 -12.56 -15.90
CA VAL A 95 -11.17 -12.89 -16.92
C VAL A 95 -11.72 -14.27 -16.57
N PRO A 96 -13.05 -14.45 -16.48
CA PRO A 96 -13.62 -15.77 -16.22
C PRO A 96 -13.16 -16.73 -17.32
N GLY A 97 -12.29 -17.69 -16.97
CA GLY A 97 -11.75 -18.68 -17.91
C GLY A 97 -10.24 -18.94 -17.85
N SER A 98 -9.43 -18.12 -17.16
CA SER A 98 -7.98 -18.38 -17.02
C SER A 98 -7.62 -18.75 -15.58
N SER A 99 -8.05 -19.93 -15.14
CA SER A 99 -7.68 -20.50 -13.84
C SER A 99 -6.33 -21.22 -13.93
N THR A 100 -5.26 -20.58 -13.45
CA THR A 100 -4.24 -21.33 -12.71
C THR A 100 -4.58 -21.14 -11.24
N ALA A 101 -5.51 -21.97 -10.75
CA ALA A 101 -5.95 -21.96 -9.37
C ALA A 101 -4.93 -22.69 -8.49
N ALA A 102 -4.37 -22.00 -7.50
CA ALA A 102 -3.92 -22.66 -6.28
C ALA A 102 -5.17 -22.89 -5.40
N PRO A 103 -5.28 -24.02 -4.68
CA PRO A 103 -6.50 -24.39 -3.98
C PRO A 103 -6.69 -23.48 -2.76
N VAL A 104 -7.87 -22.87 -2.65
CA VAL A 104 -8.37 -22.29 -1.40
C VAL A 104 -9.56 -23.15 -1.02
N GLU A 105 -9.45 -23.82 0.13
CA GLU A 105 -10.56 -24.59 0.71
C GLU A 105 -11.78 -23.68 0.91
N GLU A 106 -12.87 -24.19 0.35
CA GLU A 106 -14.22 -23.68 0.44
C GLU A 106 -14.77 -24.00 1.83
N VAL A 107 -14.99 -22.99 2.67
CA VAL A 107 -15.87 -23.11 3.83
C VAL A 107 -17.21 -22.50 3.44
N THR A 108 -18.13 -23.39 3.05
CA THR A 108 -19.48 -23.11 2.62
C THR A 108 -20.33 -22.66 3.82
N GLU A 109 -20.76 -21.39 3.83
CA GLU A 109 -21.80 -20.89 4.73
C GLU A 109 -23.16 -21.10 4.06
N THR A 110 -23.95 -22.07 4.56
CA THR A 110 -25.33 -22.32 4.12
C THR A 110 -26.30 -21.62 5.07
N LEU A 111 -27.17 -20.78 4.51
CA LEU A 111 -28.17 -19.97 5.21
C LEU A 111 -29.49 -20.74 5.51
N ALA A 112 -30.14 -20.26 6.59
CA ALA A 112 -31.58 -20.26 6.94
C ALA A 112 -32.08 -21.29 7.98
N PRO A 113 -33.17 -21.01 8.75
CA PRO A 113 -33.82 -19.74 9.13
C PRO A 113 -34.05 -19.56 10.66
N GLU A 114 -34.67 -18.42 11.01
CA GLU A 114 -34.99 -17.85 12.33
C GLU A 114 -35.70 -18.77 13.36
N VAL A 115 -35.32 -18.66 14.65
CA VAL A 115 -36.22 -18.86 15.80
C VAL A 115 -35.91 -17.87 16.93
N GLU A 116 -36.95 -17.10 17.24
CA GLU A 116 -37.19 -16.19 18.36
C GLU A 116 -36.83 -16.75 19.76
N ARG A 117 -36.05 -16.03 20.59
CA ARG A 117 -36.25 -15.99 22.06
C ARG A 117 -35.45 -14.93 22.85
N SER A 118 -36.22 -14.01 23.43
CA SER A 118 -36.12 -13.43 24.80
C SER A 118 -34.80 -12.83 25.31
N VAL A 119 -34.81 -11.50 25.42
CA VAL A 119 -33.93 -10.62 26.21
C VAL A 119 -34.09 -10.89 27.72
N PRO A 120 -33.05 -10.67 28.54
CA PRO A 120 -33.27 -9.82 29.71
C PRO A 120 -32.24 -8.68 29.83
N HIS A 121 -32.82 -7.51 30.06
CA HIS A 121 -32.21 -6.23 30.38
C HIS A 121 -31.44 -6.36 31.70
N LYS A 122 -30.18 -5.92 31.74
CA LYS A 122 -29.50 -5.62 33.00
C LYS A 122 -28.97 -4.19 32.95
N THR A 123 -29.68 -3.33 33.69
CA THR A 123 -29.34 -1.93 33.95
C THR A 123 -28.14 -1.86 34.90
N PRO A 124 -27.19 -0.92 34.74
CA PRO A 124 -26.18 -0.65 35.75
C PRO A 124 -26.75 0.25 36.85
N ALA A 125 -26.37 -0.03 38.09
CA ALA A 125 -26.39 0.91 39.21
C ALA A 125 -24.94 1.36 39.46
#